data_AF-A0A7Y2DP25-F1
#
_entry.id   AF-A0A7Y2DP25-F1
#
_cell.length_a   1.000
_cell.length_b   1.000
_cell.length_c   1.000
_cell.angle_alpha   90.00
_cell.angle_beta   90.00
_cell.angle_gamma   90.00
#
_symmetry.space_group_name_H-M   'P 1'
#
loop_
_entity.id
_entity.type
_entity.pdbx_description
1 polymer ?
#
loop_
_entity_poly.entity_id
_entity_poly.type
_entity_poly.pdbx_seq_one_letter_code
_entity_poly.pdbx_strand_id
1 'polypeptide(L)'
;MEELDLSFGLDDFSSFEEDDSEPETTEPVGDGPALSPQIANGAAVAVVDADQAVREYLAAQFGEGAGSAASLAELESRLGMGPVVVILGPSCAEPGDLATIQNWARTHPEVGAILVTSEVSTALLQSAMRAGVRDVLSAPIDQMQLQDTVERVAEGLSSTLGGSSGPTTIAGGGVDLMDELEGDPGMVITVFSTKGGSGKSVTATNIACSLARRSDRPVVLIDGHLQFGDVAVMLKLQPTHTVVDAITQLDKLDAILMQELMTTHEETGLRVLPAPMEPTFADQITGEQMVQLADVVKRFAGHVIIDLPAYFNDVVLSLIEASDEVVMVAGLDIPNIKNVKIGLSTLQLLDIPKERLHLILNRSDSKVKLDVNEVEKTLQVRAAARVPSDVVVPISVNKGSPVVVSYPKSNPARAFEEFAMRFLDGQQLEAQQPSRRRFFGG
;
A
#
# COMPACT_ATOMS: atom_id res chain seq x y z
N MET A 1 -32.65 20.03 63.38
CA MET A 1 -31.97 21.09 62.61
C MET A 1 -32.29 20.83 61.15
N GLU A 2 -33.56 21.06 60.84
CA GLU A 2 -34.03 21.44 59.51
C GLU A 2 -33.90 22.96 59.45
N GLU A 3 -33.51 23.50 58.30
CA GLU A 3 -34.09 24.71 57.71
C GLU A 3 -33.53 24.86 56.30
N LEU A 4 -34.36 24.48 55.32
CA LEU A 4 -34.34 24.98 53.96
C LEU A 4 -35.17 26.27 53.97
N ASP A 5 -34.60 27.36 53.48
CA ASP A 5 -35.36 28.54 53.11
C ASP A 5 -34.81 29.10 51.80
N LEU A 6 -35.73 29.34 50.86
CA LEU A 6 -35.80 30.48 49.94
C LEU A 6 -36.99 30.25 48.99
N SER A 7 -38.15 30.71 49.46
CA SER A 7 -39.05 31.69 48.79
C SER A 7 -38.62 32.23 47.41
N PHE A 8 -39.47 32.66 46.47
CA PHE A 8 -40.91 32.78 46.22
C PHE A 8 -41.02 33.21 44.72
N GLY A 9 -42.15 33.01 44.04
CA GLY A 9 -42.47 33.76 42.82
C GLY A 9 -43.35 33.04 41.79
N LEU A 10 -44.67 33.10 42.00
CA LEU A 10 -45.71 32.88 40.99
C LEU A 10 -46.09 34.22 40.33
N ASP A 11 -46.85 34.11 39.23
CA ASP A 11 -47.50 35.14 38.40
C ASP A 11 -46.64 35.51 37.16
N ASP A 12 -47.13 35.52 35.92
CA ASP A 12 -48.48 35.78 35.44
C ASP A 12 -48.61 35.53 33.90
N PHE A 13 -49.85 35.48 33.39
CA PHE A 13 -50.33 35.49 31.98
C PHE A 13 -50.14 34.21 31.12
N SER A 14 -51.15 33.39 30.82
CA SER A 14 -52.46 33.61 30.17
C SER A 14 -52.38 34.02 28.68
N SER A 15 -52.56 33.04 27.78
CA SER A 15 -53.42 33.10 26.58
C SER A 15 -53.23 31.83 25.75
N PHE A 16 -54.24 30.96 25.84
CA PHE A 16 -54.56 29.96 24.83
C PHE A 16 -55.26 30.70 23.68
N GLU A 17 -54.76 30.53 22.46
CA GLU A 17 -55.57 30.61 21.25
C GLU A 17 -55.53 29.23 20.59
N GLU A 18 -56.69 28.57 20.57
CA GLU A 18 -57.00 27.44 19.69
C GLU A 18 -57.21 28.00 18.29
N ASP A 19 -56.58 27.42 17.28
CA ASP A 19 -57.04 27.56 15.90
C ASP A 19 -57.15 26.18 15.24
N ASP A 20 -58.30 26.01 14.61
CA ASP A 20 -58.80 24.83 13.95
C ASP A 20 -57.95 24.50 12.71
N SER A 21 -57.55 23.24 12.55
CA SER A 21 -57.27 22.70 11.22
C SER A 21 -57.86 21.30 11.08
N GLU A 22 -58.71 21.17 10.07
CA GLU A 22 -59.40 19.96 9.60
C GLU A 22 -58.41 18.80 9.32
N PRO A 23 -58.88 17.53 9.30
CA PRO A 23 -58.02 16.40 8.99
C PRO A 23 -57.65 16.43 7.51
N GLU A 24 -56.46 16.93 7.21
CA GLU A 24 -55.93 16.88 5.86
C GLU A 24 -55.85 15.43 5.39
N THR A 25 -56.46 15.23 4.24
CA THR A 25 -56.60 13.99 3.50
C THR A 25 -55.26 13.26 3.39
N THR A 26 -55.32 11.93 3.56
CA THR A 26 -54.25 11.01 3.15
C THR A 26 -54.05 11.15 1.65
N GLU A 27 -53.16 12.05 1.26
CA GLU A 27 -52.53 12.00 -0.04
C GLU A 27 -51.81 10.65 -0.15
N PRO A 28 -51.83 9.98 -1.31
CA PRO A 28 -50.93 8.85 -1.53
C PRO A 28 -49.53 9.39 -1.27
N VAL A 29 -48.69 8.64 -0.57
CA VAL A 29 -47.27 8.92 -0.40
C VAL A 29 -46.70 9.16 -1.79
N GLY A 30 -46.66 10.43 -2.18
CA GLY A 30 -46.07 10.87 -3.42
C GLY A 30 -44.60 10.56 -3.32
N ASP A 31 -44.01 10.11 -4.42
CA ASP A 31 -42.57 10.04 -4.58
C ASP A 31 -41.97 11.29 -3.96
N GLY A 32 -41.29 11.11 -2.82
CA GLY A 32 -40.55 12.19 -2.18
C GLY A 32 -39.66 12.84 -3.24
N PRO A 33 -39.44 14.16 -3.17
CA PRO A 33 -38.73 14.86 -4.23
C PRO A 33 -37.45 14.12 -4.57
N ALA A 34 -37.27 13.83 -5.86
CA ALA A 34 -36.02 13.31 -6.39
C ALA A 34 -34.90 14.14 -5.79
N LEU A 35 -33.88 13.46 -5.24
CA LEU A 35 -32.71 14.09 -4.64
C LEU A 35 -32.26 15.22 -5.57
N SER A 36 -32.38 16.46 -5.11
CA SER A 36 -31.86 17.62 -5.82
C SER A 36 -30.46 17.84 -5.27
N PRO A 37 -29.42 17.27 -5.91
CA PRO A 37 -28.11 17.18 -5.28
C PRO A 37 -27.34 18.45 -5.61
N GLN A 38 -26.76 19.09 -4.60
CA GLN A 38 -25.57 19.87 -4.89
C GLN A 38 -24.42 18.91 -5.13
N ILE A 39 -23.74 19.19 -6.24
CA ILE A 39 -22.84 18.31 -6.94
C ILE A 39 -21.44 18.52 -6.35
N ALA A 40 -20.93 17.57 -5.57
CA ALA A 40 -19.49 17.47 -5.34
C ALA A 40 -18.89 16.76 -6.56
N ASN A 41 -18.18 17.50 -7.44
CA ASN A 41 -17.49 16.95 -8.62
C ASN A 41 -18.30 15.98 -9.51
N GLY A 42 -19.61 16.16 -9.62
CA GLY A 42 -20.51 15.37 -10.49
C GLY A 42 -21.39 14.36 -9.75
N ALA A 43 -21.12 14.05 -8.47
CA ALA A 43 -21.81 13.02 -7.69
C ALA A 43 -22.81 13.59 -6.67
N ALA A 44 -23.94 12.91 -6.50
CA ALA A 44 -24.92 13.20 -5.45
C ALA A 44 -24.45 12.62 -4.11
N VAL A 45 -24.77 13.28 -2.99
CA VAL A 45 -24.48 12.76 -1.65
C VAL A 45 -25.79 12.37 -0.95
N ALA A 46 -25.82 11.18 -0.35
CA ALA A 46 -26.96 10.69 0.44
C ALA A 46 -26.48 10.16 1.79
N VAL A 47 -27.25 10.42 2.85
CA VAL A 47 -26.98 9.97 4.21
C VAL A 47 -28.03 8.95 4.64
N VAL A 48 -27.59 7.84 5.20
CA VAL A 48 -28.46 6.77 5.71
C VAL A 48 -28.11 6.46 7.15
N ASP A 49 -29.06 6.59 8.05
CA ASP A 49 -28.97 6.08 9.42
C ASP A 49 -30.40 5.86 9.95
N ALA A 50 -30.63 4.97 10.90
CA ALA A 50 -31.94 4.79 11.52
C ALA A 50 -32.30 5.96 12.46
N ASP A 51 -31.31 6.57 13.12
CA ASP A 51 -31.47 7.70 14.03
C ASP A 51 -31.58 9.02 13.26
N GLN A 52 -32.69 9.73 13.46
CA GLN A 52 -32.94 11.02 12.83
C GLN A 52 -31.91 12.09 13.20
N ALA A 53 -31.48 12.13 14.46
CA ALA A 53 -30.51 13.13 14.92
C ALA A 53 -29.14 12.91 14.26
N VAL A 54 -28.74 11.65 14.06
CA VAL A 54 -27.50 11.30 13.36
C VAL A 54 -27.59 11.67 11.89
N ARG A 55 -28.71 11.37 11.22
CA ARG A 55 -28.92 11.76 9.82
C ARG A 55 -28.83 13.27 9.64
N GLU A 56 -29.51 14.04 10.48
CA GLU A 56 -29.49 15.50 10.44
C GLU A 56 -28.07 16.06 10.69
N TYR A 57 -27.34 15.50 11.66
CA TYR A 57 -25.96 15.90 11.96
C TYR A 57 -25.00 15.65 10.78
N LEU A 58 -25.08 14.47 10.15
CA LEU A 58 -24.24 14.10 9.01
C LEU A 58 -24.63 14.88 7.74
N ALA A 59 -25.92 15.07 7.49
CA ALA A 59 -26.40 15.84 6.34
C ALA A 59 -26.02 17.32 6.47
N ALA A 60 -26.07 17.89 7.69
CA ALA A 60 -25.69 19.28 7.94
C ALA A 60 -24.23 19.60 7.55
N GLN A 61 -23.34 18.59 7.48
CA GLN A 61 -21.95 18.77 7.03
C GLN A 61 -21.84 19.20 5.56
N PHE A 62 -22.90 19.01 4.78
CA PHE A 62 -22.98 19.30 3.34
C PHE A 62 -24.01 20.39 2.98
N GLY A 63 -24.57 21.09 3.97
CA GLY A 63 -25.59 22.13 3.76
C GLY A 63 -26.95 21.59 3.30
N GLU A 64 -27.67 22.34 2.45
CA GLU A 64 -29.03 21.99 1.98
C GLU A 64 -29.06 20.93 0.85
N GLY A 65 -27.91 20.35 0.47
CA GLY A 65 -27.76 19.56 -0.77
C GLY A 65 -27.69 18.04 -0.61
N ALA A 66 -27.61 17.50 0.61
CA ALA A 66 -27.50 16.06 0.85
C ALA A 66 -28.88 15.41 1.04
N GLY A 67 -29.10 14.31 0.32
CA GLY A 67 -30.24 13.43 0.57
C GLY A 67 -30.17 12.76 1.92
N SER A 68 -31.31 12.48 2.54
CA SER A 68 -31.37 11.57 3.69
C SER A 68 -32.42 10.49 3.49
N ALA A 69 -32.16 9.31 4.05
CA ALA A 69 -33.06 8.16 4.08
C ALA A 69 -32.91 7.42 5.42
N ALA A 70 -33.99 6.86 5.95
CA ALA A 70 -33.96 6.14 7.23
C ALA A 70 -33.43 4.71 7.11
N SER A 71 -33.33 4.18 5.89
CA SER A 71 -32.83 2.83 5.62
C SER A 71 -32.21 2.70 4.22
N LEU A 72 -31.39 1.67 4.03
CA LEU A 72 -30.81 1.34 2.73
C LEU A 72 -31.88 1.01 1.68
N ALA A 73 -32.94 0.31 2.06
CA ALA A 73 -34.04 -0.03 1.15
C ALA A 73 -34.80 1.21 0.64
N GLU A 74 -34.97 2.23 1.49
CA GLU A 74 -35.56 3.50 1.10
C GLU A 74 -34.65 4.29 0.16
N LEU A 75 -33.33 4.22 0.36
CA LEU A 75 -32.38 4.84 -0.54
C LEU A 75 -32.34 4.11 -1.90
N GLU A 76 -32.43 2.78 -1.90
CA GLU A 76 -32.38 1.95 -3.11
C GLU A 76 -33.46 2.33 -4.14
N SER A 77 -34.68 2.58 -3.67
CA SER A 77 -35.79 3.00 -4.54
C SER A 77 -35.62 4.39 -5.14
N ARG A 78 -34.69 5.19 -4.58
CA ARG A 78 -34.40 6.58 -4.97
C ARG A 78 -33.08 6.71 -5.75
N LEU A 79 -32.34 5.62 -5.95
CA LEU A 79 -31.11 5.62 -6.73
C LEU A 79 -31.41 5.94 -8.21
N GLY A 80 -30.72 6.95 -8.74
CA GLY A 80 -30.81 7.36 -10.14
C GLY A 80 -29.67 6.82 -11.01
N MET A 81 -29.64 7.24 -12.28
CA MET A 81 -28.63 6.83 -13.29
C MET A 81 -27.27 7.57 -13.18
N GLY A 82 -26.94 8.15 -12.01
CA GLY A 82 -25.76 9.00 -11.82
C GLY A 82 -24.93 8.61 -10.59
N PRO A 83 -23.67 9.08 -10.47
CA PRO A 83 -22.82 8.74 -9.35
C PRO A 83 -23.41 9.24 -8.03
N VAL A 84 -23.45 8.37 -7.02
CA VAL A 84 -23.95 8.69 -5.67
C VAL A 84 -22.95 8.23 -4.62
N VAL A 85 -22.53 9.14 -3.75
CA VAL A 85 -21.78 8.81 -2.53
C VAL A 85 -22.77 8.66 -1.38
N VAL A 86 -22.76 7.49 -0.75
CA VAL A 86 -23.68 7.13 0.34
C VAL A 86 -22.90 7.08 1.66
N ILE A 87 -23.33 7.88 2.62
CA ILE A 87 -22.76 7.95 3.96
C ILE A 87 -23.65 7.16 4.89
N LEU A 88 -23.14 6.03 5.36
CA LEU A 88 -23.80 5.13 6.30
C LEU A 88 -23.45 5.58 7.71
N GLY A 89 -24.44 5.95 8.51
CA GLY A 89 -24.23 6.25 9.91
C GLY A 89 -23.98 4.99 10.77
N PRO A 90 -23.71 5.15 12.07
CA PRO A 90 -23.37 4.05 12.98
C PRO A 90 -24.44 2.95 13.06
N SER A 91 -25.70 3.29 12.82
CA SER A 91 -26.80 2.30 12.82
C SER A 91 -26.75 1.35 11.62
N CYS A 92 -25.96 1.67 10.59
CA CYS A 92 -25.83 0.88 9.35
C CYS A 92 -24.57 0.00 9.32
N ALA A 93 -23.99 -0.29 10.50
CA ALA A 93 -22.81 -1.14 10.67
C ALA A 93 -23.16 -2.63 10.88
N GLU A 94 -24.45 -3.00 10.87
CA GLU A 94 -24.87 -4.38 11.12
C GLU A 94 -24.57 -5.31 9.92
N PRO A 95 -24.38 -6.62 10.15
CA PRO A 95 -24.09 -7.58 9.07
C PRO A 95 -25.13 -7.59 7.93
N GLY A 96 -26.40 -7.28 8.22
CA GLY A 96 -27.46 -7.19 7.22
C GLY A 96 -27.30 -5.99 6.28
N ASP A 97 -26.90 -4.84 6.83
CA ASP A 97 -26.63 -3.63 6.05
C ASP A 97 -25.40 -3.84 5.16
N LEU A 98 -24.33 -4.39 5.72
CA LEU A 98 -23.11 -4.72 4.97
C LEU A 98 -23.37 -5.71 3.84
N ALA A 99 -24.27 -6.68 4.01
CA ALA A 99 -24.68 -7.58 2.92
C ALA A 99 -25.42 -6.84 1.79
N THR A 100 -26.19 -5.81 2.12
CA THR A 100 -26.89 -4.94 1.16
C THR A 100 -25.89 -4.09 0.38
N ILE A 101 -24.91 -3.49 1.07
CA ILE A 101 -23.82 -2.74 0.41
C ILE A 101 -22.99 -3.65 -0.49
N GLN A 102 -22.74 -4.90 -0.08
CA GLN A 102 -22.05 -5.87 -0.93
C GLN A 102 -22.82 -6.18 -2.21
N ASN A 103 -24.15 -6.20 -2.14
CA ASN A 103 -24.99 -6.34 -3.33
C ASN A 103 -24.87 -5.10 -4.22
N TRP A 104 -24.95 -3.90 -3.64
CA TRP A 104 -24.80 -2.64 -4.39
C TRP A 104 -23.44 -2.49 -5.06
N ALA A 105 -22.35 -2.88 -4.40
CA ALA A 105 -21.03 -2.86 -5.00
C ALA A 105 -20.94 -3.73 -6.29
N ARG A 106 -21.86 -4.68 -6.48
CA ARG A 106 -21.96 -5.53 -7.68
C ARG A 106 -22.96 -5.02 -8.70
N THR A 107 -24.10 -4.48 -8.26
CA THR A 107 -25.22 -4.10 -9.14
C THR A 107 -25.28 -2.61 -9.48
N HIS A 108 -24.66 -1.77 -8.65
CA HIS A 108 -24.65 -0.31 -8.70
C HIS A 108 -23.20 0.23 -8.59
N PRO A 109 -22.34 0.04 -9.60
CA PRO A 109 -20.98 0.58 -9.60
C PRO A 109 -20.92 2.12 -9.50
N GLU A 110 -22.03 2.80 -9.82
CA GLU A 110 -22.25 4.23 -9.62
C GLU A 110 -22.39 4.65 -8.15
N VAL A 111 -22.50 3.69 -7.22
CA VAL A 111 -22.66 3.95 -5.79
C VAL A 111 -21.36 3.70 -5.03
N GLY A 112 -20.90 4.68 -4.26
CA GLY A 112 -19.76 4.56 -3.36
C GLY A 112 -20.20 4.74 -1.91
N ALA A 113 -20.01 3.72 -1.08
CA ALA A 113 -20.42 3.76 0.33
C ALA A 113 -19.26 4.18 1.25
N ILE A 114 -19.52 5.05 2.23
CA ILE A 114 -18.62 5.42 3.33
C ILE A 114 -19.34 5.07 4.63
N LEU A 115 -18.68 4.37 5.55
CA LEU A 115 -19.26 4.03 6.85
C LEU A 115 -18.76 4.98 7.94
N VAL A 116 -19.66 5.47 8.76
CA VAL A 116 -19.38 6.27 9.95
C VAL A 116 -19.73 5.42 11.16
N THR A 117 -18.81 5.25 12.11
CA THR A 117 -19.04 4.45 13.31
C THR A 117 -18.48 5.13 14.56
N SER A 118 -19.13 4.94 15.71
CA SER A 118 -18.63 5.41 17.01
C SER A 118 -17.49 4.55 17.54
N GLU A 119 -17.40 3.28 17.13
CA GLU A 119 -16.36 2.35 17.54
C GLU A 119 -15.74 1.66 16.32
N VAL A 120 -14.43 1.83 16.15
CA VAL A 120 -13.67 1.17 15.09
C VAL A 120 -13.02 -0.07 15.67
N SER A 121 -13.52 -1.25 15.26
CA SER A 121 -12.88 -2.54 15.56
C SER A 121 -12.29 -3.15 14.29
N THR A 122 -11.26 -3.97 14.44
CA THR A 122 -10.65 -4.70 13.32
C THR A 122 -11.67 -5.60 12.59
N ALA A 123 -12.62 -6.18 13.33
CA ALA A 123 -13.69 -7.00 12.76
C ALA A 123 -14.69 -6.17 11.94
N LEU A 124 -15.05 -4.96 12.40
CA LEU A 124 -15.93 -4.05 11.66
C LEU A 124 -15.24 -3.53 10.39
N LEU A 125 -13.98 -3.10 10.49
CA LEU A 125 -13.18 -2.67 9.33
C LEU A 125 -13.10 -3.78 8.28
N GLN A 126 -12.73 -5.00 8.66
CA GLN A 126 -12.66 -6.13 7.74
C GLN A 126 -14.01 -6.45 7.10
N SER A 127 -15.11 -6.35 7.85
CA SER A 127 -16.45 -6.64 7.34
C SER A 127 -16.95 -5.55 6.40
N ALA A 128 -16.72 -4.28 6.72
CA ALA A 128 -17.05 -3.14 5.87
C ALA A 128 -16.28 -3.16 4.54
N MET A 129 -14.97 -3.42 4.58
CA MET A 129 -14.15 -3.51 3.36
C MET A 129 -14.59 -4.67 2.46
N ARG A 130 -14.90 -5.85 3.02
CA ARG A 130 -15.45 -6.99 2.25
C ARG A 130 -16.83 -6.71 1.65
N ALA A 131 -17.59 -5.81 2.26
CA ALA A 131 -18.87 -5.35 1.77
C ALA A 131 -18.75 -4.32 0.64
N GLY A 132 -17.54 -3.81 0.34
CA GLY A 132 -17.35 -2.78 -0.69
C GLY A 132 -17.54 -1.35 -0.19
N VAL A 133 -17.53 -1.14 1.13
CA VAL A 133 -17.41 0.20 1.72
C VAL A 133 -16.02 0.76 1.35
N ARG A 134 -16.00 1.97 0.79
CA ARG A 134 -14.79 2.62 0.28
C ARG A 134 -13.98 3.35 1.35
N ASP A 135 -14.60 3.67 2.49
CA ASP A 135 -13.90 4.17 3.67
C ASP A 135 -14.72 4.03 4.96
N VAL A 136 -14.04 4.02 6.11
CA VAL A 136 -14.65 3.98 7.44
C VAL A 136 -14.12 5.13 8.30
N LEU A 137 -15.02 6.03 8.72
CA LEU A 137 -14.73 7.18 9.56
C LEU A 137 -15.21 6.95 11.00
N SER A 138 -14.41 7.39 11.98
CA SER A 138 -14.79 7.36 13.40
C SER A 138 -15.51 8.64 13.82
N ALA A 139 -16.64 8.53 14.52
CA ALA A 139 -17.29 9.67 15.17
C ALA A 139 -16.57 10.04 16.48
N PRO A 140 -16.45 11.34 16.85
CA PRO A 140 -16.98 12.52 16.14
C PRO A 140 -16.16 12.84 14.89
N ILE A 141 -16.85 13.17 13.80
CA ILE A 141 -16.21 13.42 12.51
C ILE A 141 -15.87 14.89 12.36
N ASP A 142 -14.69 15.18 11.81
CA ASP A 142 -14.32 16.52 11.35
C ASP A 142 -14.94 16.81 9.97
N GLN A 143 -15.53 17.99 9.79
CA GLN A 143 -16.23 18.37 8.55
C GLN A 143 -15.28 18.31 7.34
N MET A 144 -14.03 18.73 7.51
CA MET A 144 -13.01 18.68 6.46
C MET A 144 -12.69 17.23 6.06
N GLN A 145 -12.46 16.36 7.05
CA GLN A 145 -12.19 14.94 6.83
C GLN A 145 -13.34 14.23 6.09
N LEU A 146 -14.59 14.54 6.43
CA LEU A 146 -15.76 13.96 5.77
C LEU A 146 -15.87 14.43 4.31
N GLN A 147 -15.66 15.72 4.06
CA GLN A 147 -15.69 16.29 2.72
C GLN A 147 -14.58 15.72 1.82
N ASP A 148 -13.34 15.64 2.32
CA ASP A 148 -12.21 15.04 1.61
C ASP A 148 -12.47 13.57 1.26
N THR A 149 -13.08 12.82 2.19
CA THR A 149 -13.44 11.41 1.98
C THR A 149 -14.51 11.28 0.90
N VAL A 150 -15.54 12.13 0.94
CA VAL A 150 -16.60 12.15 -0.09
C VAL A 150 -16.04 12.54 -1.45
N GLU A 151 -15.16 13.53 -1.54
CA GLU A 151 -14.55 13.96 -2.79
C GLU A 151 -13.73 12.84 -3.42
N ARG A 152 -12.86 12.18 -2.64
CA ARG A 152 -12.07 11.02 -3.11
C ARG A 152 -12.97 9.88 -3.60
N VAL A 153 -14.08 9.60 -2.91
CA VAL A 153 -15.02 8.55 -3.34
C VAL A 153 -15.77 8.96 -4.60
N ALA A 154 -16.20 10.22 -4.72
CA ALA A 154 -16.88 10.76 -5.90
C ALA A 154 -15.98 10.71 -7.16
N GLU A 155 -14.71 11.09 -7.03
CA GLU A 155 -13.73 10.98 -8.12
C GLU A 155 -13.55 9.54 -8.59
N GLY A 156 -13.47 8.60 -7.63
CA GLY A 156 -13.39 7.17 -7.90
C GLY A 156 -14.67 6.55 -8.49
N LEU A 157 -15.81 7.24 -8.49
CA LEU A 157 -17.06 6.82 -9.14
C LEU A 157 -17.17 7.40 -10.56
N SER A 158 -16.76 8.66 -10.73
CA SER A 158 -16.73 9.33 -12.03
C SER A 158 -15.76 8.65 -13.02
N SER A 159 -14.64 8.12 -12.53
CA SER A 159 -13.71 7.31 -13.34
C SER A 159 -14.29 5.96 -13.78
N THR A 160 -15.26 5.41 -13.03
CA THR A 160 -15.92 4.13 -13.35
C THR A 160 -17.09 4.28 -14.32
N LEU A 161 -17.79 5.43 -14.28
CA LEU A 161 -18.98 5.72 -15.11
C LEU A 161 -18.65 6.42 -16.44
N GLY A 162 -17.43 6.95 -16.59
CA GLY A 162 -16.87 7.44 -17.85
C GLY A 162 -16.53 6.33 -18.85
N GLY A 163 -17.44 5.37 -19.06
CA GLY A 163 -17.53 4.50 -20.24
C GLY A 163 -16.28 3.69 -20.63
N SER A 164 -16.27 2.43 -20.20
CA SER A 164 -15.76 1.27 -20.95
C SER A 164 -14.35 1.35 -21.57
N SER A 165 -13.40 0.74 -20.88
CA SER A 165 -12.48 -0.22 -21.50
C SER A 165 -12.17 -1.33 -20.49
N GLY A 166 -12.96 -2.40 -20.53
CA GLY A 166 -12.39 -3.74 -20.34
C GLY A 166 -11.33 -3.99 -21.44
N PRO A 167 -10.55 -5.08 -21.37
CA PRO A 167 -9.29 -5.22 -22.10
C PRO A 167 -9.51 -5.15 -23.62
N THR A 168 -9.38 -3.95 -24.18
CA THR A 168 -9.42 -3.73 -25.61
C THR A 168 -8.00 -3.92 -26.10
N THR A 169 -7.77 -5.03 -26.79
CA THR A 169 -6.75 -5.12 -27.82
C THR A 169 -7.00 -3.97 -28.81
N ILE A 170 -6.28 -2.86 -28.67
CA ILE A 170 -6.29 -1.78 -29.67
C ILE A 170 -5.12 -2.03 -30.61
N ALA A 171 -5.44 -2.70 -31.71
CA ALA A 171 -4.72 -2.49 -32.95
C ALA A 171 -5.05 -1.09 -33.49
N GLY A 172 -4.01 -0.26 -33.66
CA GLY A 172 -3.99 0.86 -34.60
C GLY A 172 -4.42 2.23 -34.07
N GLY A 173 -3.46 3.14 -33.94
CA GLY A 173 -3.76 4.57 -33.96
C GLY A 173 -2.83 5.54 -33.23
N GLY A 174 -1.67 5.10 -32.75
CA GLY A 174 -0.62 5.97 -32.19
C GLY A 174 0.76 5.40 -32.51
N VAL A 175 1.18 5.53 -33.76
CA VAL A 175 2.57 5.37 -34.21
C VAL A 175 3.28 6.70 -33.89
N ASP A 176 4.42 6.80 -33.20
CA ASP A 176 5.57 5.92 -33.06
C ASP A 176 6.24 6.22 -31.69
N LEU A 177 6.59 5.18 -30.89
CA LEU A 177 7.65 5.11 -29.85
C LEU A 177 7.39 4.01 -28.79
N MET A 178 6.20 3.40 -28.73
CA MET A 178 5.84 2.43 -27.67
C MET A 178 5.95 0.94 -28.07
N ASP A 179 6.10 0.62 -29.37
CA ASP A 179 6.30 -0.76 -29.86
C ASP A 179 7.75 -1.27 -29.73
N GLU A 180 8.71 -0.44 -29.26
CA GLU A 180 10.12 -0.86 -29.10
C GLU A 180 10.44 -1.53 -27.74
N LEU A 181 9.47 -1.66 -26.82
CA LEU A 181 9.62 -2.41 -25.57
C LEU A 181 8.96 -3.80 -25.64
N GLU A 182 9.07 -4.49 -26.78
CA GLU A 182 8.77 -5.94 -26.90
C GLU A 182 9.83 -6.78 -26.17
N GLY A 183 9.85 -6.72 -24.84
CA GLY A 183 10.66 -7.59 -24.00
C GLY A 183 9.83 -8.16 -22.87
N ASP A 184 10.22 -9.33 -22.37
CA ASP A 184 9.63 -9.89 -21.14
C ASP A 184 9.68 -8.84 -20.01
N PRO A 185 8.65 -8.79 -19.14
CA PRO A 185 8.63 -7.90 -18.00
C PRO A 185 9.87 -8.15 -17.13
N GLY A 186 10.41 -7.08 -16.55
CA GLY A 186 11.52 -7.15 -15.63
C GLY A 186 11.20 -7.91 -14.35
N MET A 187 12.25 -8.32 -13.66
CA MET A 187 12.19 -9.10 -12.42
C MET A 187 12.07 -8.17 -11.20
N VAL A 188 11.09 -8.43 -10.33
CA VAL A 188 10.91 -7.74 -9.05
C VAL A 188 11.61 -8.50 -7.93
N ILE A 189 12.51 -7.82 -7.22
CA ILE A 189 13.34 -8.38 -6.15
C ILE A 189 13.12 -7.56 -4.87
N THR A 190 12.48 -8.14 -3.86
CA THR A 190 12.36 -7.48 -2.54
C THR A 190 13.51 -7.84 -1.62
N VAL A 191 14.00 -6.86 -0.87
CA VAL A 191 15.06 -7.05 0.13
C VAL A 191 14.51 -6.73 1.51
N PHE A 192 14.41 -7.74 2.37
CA PHE A 192 13.81 -7.60 3.70
C PHE A 192 14.62 -8.34 4.79
N SER A 193 14.21 -8.19 6.05
CA SER A 193 14.84 -8.76 7.24
C SER A 193 13.89 -8.64 8.42
N THR A 194 14.12 -9.39 9.48
CA THR A 194 13.30 -9.35 10.71
C THR A 194 13.96 -8.58 11.86
N LYS A 195 15.00 -7.78 11.57
CA LYS A 195 15.70 -6.95 12.57
C LYS A 195 16.35 -5.72 11.94
N GLY A 196 16.15 -4.56 12.56
CA GLY A 196 16.84 -3.31 12.20
C GLY A 196 18.36 -3.45 12.27
N GLY A 197 19.09 -2.74 11.41
CA GLY A 197 20.57 -2.78 11.39
C GLY A 197 21.20 -4.05 10.82
N SER A 198 20.43 -4.97 10.25
CA SER A 198 20.96 -6.20 9.60
C SER A 198 21.68 -5.92 8.27
N GLY A 199 21.60 -4.71 7.73
CA GLY A 199 22.25 -4.31 6.46
C GLY A 199 21.41 -4.51 5.20
N LYS A 200 20.07 -4.47 5.29
CA LYS A 200 19.17 -4.54 4.13
C LYS A 200 19.45 -3.46 3.09
N SER A 201 19.36 -2.19 3.48
CA SER A 201 19.57 -1.06 2.57
C SER A 201 20.96 -1.08 1.94
N VAL A 202 21.98 -1.52 2.71
CA VAL A 202 23.33 -1.76 2.17
C VAL A 202 23.30 -2.86 1.12
N THR A 203 22.60 -3.96 1.38
CA THR A 203 22.47 -5.07 0.44
C THR A 203 21.70 -4.66 -0.81
N ALA A 204 20.54 -4.01 -0.66
CA ALA A 204 19.69 -3.53 -1.75
C ALA A 204 20.44 -2.56 -2.67
N THR A 205 21.06 -1.51 -2.10
CA THR A 205 21.83 -0.52 -2.86
C THR A 205 23.01 -1.13 -3.61
N ASN A 206 23.76 -2.06 -3.00
CA ASN A 206 24.92 -2.66 -3.65
C ASN A 206 24.54 -3.68 -4.73
N ILE A 207 23.47 -4.46 -4.54
CA ILE A 207 22.94 -5.35 -5.58
C ILE A 207 22.41 -4.52 -6.75
N ALA A 208 21.58 -3.50 -6.48
CA ALA A 208 21.00 -2.64 -7.50
C ALA A 208 22.08 -1.92 -8.33
N CYS A 209 23.12 -1.38 -7.68
CA CYS A 209 24.25 -0.76 -8.38
C CYS A 209 25.08 -1.77 -9.20
N SER A 210 25.22 -3.01 -8.73
CA SER A 210 25.93 -4.06 -9.46
C SER A 210 25.17 -4.49 -10.71
N LEU A 211 23.83 -4.62 -10.60
CA LEU A 211 22.94 -4.91 -11.71
C LEU A 211 22.94 -3.75 -12.72
N ALA A 212 22.78 -2.50 -12.26
CA ALA A 212 22.70 -1.32 -13.12
C ALA A 212 23.94 -1.14 -14.01
N ARG A 213 25.13 -1.46 -13.49
CA ARG A 213 26.40 -1.36 -14.25
C ARG A 213 26.57 -2.43 -15.34
N ARG A 214 25.71 -3.45 -15.36
CA ARG A 214 25.93 -4.67 -16.15
C ARG A 214 24.71 -5.14 -16.94
N SER A 215 23.52 -4.73 -16.55
CA SER A 215 22.28 -4.98 -17.27
C SER A 215 22.21 -4.06 -18.50
N ASP A 216 21.76 -4.62 -19.62
CA ASP A 216 21.45 -3.84 -20.82
C ASP A 216 20.13 -3.06 -20.69
N ARG A 217 19.28 -3.47 -19.74
CA ARG A 217 18.00 -2.82 -19.43
C ARG A 217 18.11 -1.98 -18.14
N PRO A 218 17.31 -0.90 -18.00
CA PRO A 218 17.31 -0.07 -16.80
C PRO A 218 17.09 -0.90 -15.53
N VAL A 219 17.80 -0.54 -14.47
CA VAL A 219 17.59 -1.10 -13.14
C VAL A 219 17.02 0.01 -12.25
N VAL A 220 15.98 -0.32 -11.50
CA VAL A 220 15.30 0.62 -10.61
C VAL A 220 15.39 0.14 -9.17
N LEU A 221 15.72 1.06 -8.26
CA LEU A 221 15.67 0.84 -6.82
C LEU A 221 14.53 1.68 -6.22
N ILE A 222 13.54 1.02 -5.64
CA ILE A 222 12.43 1.64 -4.91
C ILE A 222 12.74 1.53 -3.42
N ASP A 223 12.73 2.66 -2.71
CA ASP A 223 12.85 2.69 -1.25
C ASP A 223 11.46 2.51 -0.62
N GLY A 224 11.16 1.27 -0.22
CA GLY A 224 9.91 0.88 0.42
C GLY A 224 9.91 1.12 1.93
N HIS A 225 10.98 1.67 2.52
CA HIS A 225 10.98 2.05 3.93
C HIS A 225 10.38 3.44 4.11
N LEU A 226 9.08 3.56 3.80
CA LEU A 226 8.37 4.83 3.60
C LEU A 226 8.49 5.84 4.75
N GLN A 227 8.67 5.38 6.00
CA GLN A 227 8.80 6.26 7.16
C GLN A 227 10.23 6.76 7.43
N PHE A 228 11.27 5.97 7.10
CA PHE A 228 12.66 6.26 7.48
C PHE A 228 13.64 5.74 6.41
N GLY A 229 13.33 5.99 5.14
CA GLY A 229 14.13 5.54 4.00
C GLY A 229 15.45 6.31 3.90
N ASP A 230 16.56 5.58 3.82
CA ASP A 230 17.91 6.14 3.80
C ASP A 230 18.57 6.03 2.40
N VAL A 231 17.89 5.45 1.41
CA VAL A 231 18.51 5.12 0.11
C VAL A 231 19.09 6.36 -0.59
N ALA A 232 18.35 7.48 -0.59
CA ALA A 232 18.82 8.73 -1.19
C ALA A 232 20.12 9.23 -0.52
N VAL A 233 20.23 9.13 0.81
CA VAL A 233 21.43 9.51 1.57
C VAL A 233 22.59 8.56 1.27
N MET A 234 22.31 7.26 1.25
CA MET A 234 23.30 6.20 0.99
C MET A 234 23.91 6.26 -0.42
N LEU A 235 23.20 6.88 -1.37
CA LEU A 235 23.63 7.10 -2.75
C LEU A 235 23.98 8.57 -3.04
N LYS A 236 23.94 9.44 -2.02
CA LYS A 236 24.20 10.89 -2.13
C LYS A 236 23.36 11.57 -3.23
N LEU A 237 22.10 11.19 -3.34
CA LEU A 237 21.16 11.73 -4.31
C LEU A 237 20.46 12.98 -3.77
N GLN A 238 20.03 13.84 -4.68
CA GLN A 238 19.18 15.00 -4.41
C GLN A 238 17.88 14.85 -5.19
N PRO A 239 16.97 14.00 -4.73
CA PRO A 239 15.74 13.73 -5.47
C PRO A 239 14.78 14.91 -5.42
N THR A 240 14.10 15.15 -6.54
CA THR A 240 12.99 16.12 -6.64
C THR A 240 11.62 15.47 -6.49
N HIS A 241 11.57 14.13 -6.63
CA HIS A 241 10.37 13.32 -6.56
C HIS A 241 10.63 12.07 -5.71
N THR A 242 9.56 11.52 -5.16
CA THR A 242 9.55 10.38 -4.23
C THR A 242 8.55 9.33 -4.67
N VAL A 243 8.51 8.22 -3.95
CA VAL A 243 7.48 7.18 -4.13
C VAL A 243 6.06 7.75 -4.08
N VAL A 244 5.80 8.77 -3.26
CA VAL A 244 4.46 9.41 -3.17
C VAL A 244 4.09 10.03 -4.51
N ASP A 245 4.99 10.79 -5.12
CA ASP A 245 4.73 11.48 -6.38
C ASP A 245 4.44 10.50 -7.52
N ALA A 246 5.15 9.36 -7.53
CA ALA A 246 4.90 8.28 -8.48
C ALA A 246 3.55 7.60 -8.24
N ILE A 247 3.16 7.39 -6.98
CA ILE A 247 1.87 6.81 -6.62
C ILE A 247 0.72 7.74 -7.00
N THR A 248 0.81 9.03 -6.69
CA THR A 248 -0.21 10.02 -7.03
C THR A 248 -0.43 10.14 -8.55
N GLN A 249 0.57 9.80 -9.35
CA GLN A 249 0.49 9.86 -10.80
C GLN A 249 0.19 8.50 -11.45
N LEU A 250 -0.04 7.42 -10.69
CA LEU A 250 -0.22 6.03 -11.17
C LEU A 250 -1.18 5.91 -12.36
N ASP A 251 -2.32 6.59 -12.29
CA ASP A 251 -3.38 6.51 -13.32
C ASP A 251 -3.02 7.20 -14.65
N LYS A 252 -1.99 8.05 -14.64
CA LYS A 252 -1.52 8.82 -15.80
C LYS A 252 -0.16 8.32 -16.30
N LEU A 253 0.39 7.25 -15.73
CA LEU A 253 1.75 6.82 -16.01
C LEU A 253 1.87 6.21 -17.41
N ASP A 254 2.60 6.91 -18.27
CA ASP A 254 3.39 6.27 -19.31
C ASP A 254 4.83 6.01 -18.80
N ALA A 255 5.57 5.18 -19.54
CA ALA A 255 6.94 4.83 -19.18
C ALA A 255 7.91 6.03 -19.24
N ILE A 256 7.53 7.15 -19.86
CA ILE A 256 8.36 8.35 -19.98
C ILE A 256 8.25 9.17 -18.70
N LEU A 257 7.02 9.44 -18.25
CA LEU A 257 6.74 10.13 -17.00
C LEU A 257 7.37 9.41 -15.81
N MET A 258 7.31 8.07 -15.78
CA MET A 258 7.99 7.29 -14.73
C MET A 258 9.51 7.50 -14.71
N GLN A 259 10.14 7.74 -15.86
CA GLN A 259 11.57 7.98 -15.91
C GLN A 259 11.93 9.38 -15.40
N GLU A 260 11.05 10.37 -15.63
CA GLU A 260 11.21 11.73 -15.14
C GLU A 260 11.07 11.84 -13.62
N LEU A 261 10.21 11.00 -13.02
CA LEU A 261 10.03 10.94 -11.57
C LEU A 261 11.19 10.23 -10.84
N MET A 262 12.09 9.55 -11.56
CA MET A 262 13.21 8.84 -10.95
C MET A 262 14.47 9.68 -10.94
N THR A 263 15.23 9.57 -9.85
CA THR A 263 16.57 10.17 -9.76
C THR A 263 17.62 9.18 -10.26
N THR A 264 18.48 9.61 -11.18
CA THR A 264 19.56 8.77 -11.69
C THR A 264 20.82 8.91 -10.83
N HIS A 265 21.37 7.78 -10.40
CA HIS A 265 22.71 7.70 -9.83
C HIS A 265 23.74 7.58 -10.95
N GLU A 266 24.28 8.73 -11.36
CA GLU A 266 25.14 8.91 -12.53
C GLU A 266 26.32 7.91 -12.61
N GLU A 267 26.93 7.58 -11.47
CA GLU A 267 28.12 6.70 -11.45
C GLU A 267 27.79 5.25 -11.87
N THR A 268 26.53 4.82 -11.72
CA THR A 268 26.12 3.44 -12.01
C THR A 268 25.00 3.32 -13.04
N GLY A 269 24.35 4.43 -13.41
CA GLY A 269 23.13 4.42 -14.22
C GLY A 269 21.90 3.85 -13.50
N LEU A 270 21.98 3.67 -12.17
CA LEU A 270 20.85 3.16 -11.37
C LEU A 270 19.79 4.25 -11.28
N ARG A 271 18.53 3.90 -11.54
CA ARG A 271 17.39 4.81 -11.31
C ARG A 271 16.81 4.54 -9.93
N VAL A 272 16.45 5.59 -9.21
CA VAL A 272 16.03 5.50 -7.82
C VAL A 272 14.72 6.24 -7.62
N LEU A 273 13.79 5.58 -6.96
CA LEU A 273 12.57 6.17 -6.44
C LEU A 273 12.63 6.16 -4.91
N PRO A 274 13.00 7.28 -4.28
CA PRO A 274 13.29 7.33 -2.85
C PRO A 274 12.01 7.44 -2.01
N ALA A 275 12.14 7.12 -0.72
CA ALA A 275 11.06 7.25 0.24
C ALA A 275 10.58 8.71 0.36
N PRO A 276 9.34 8.94 0.82
CA PRO A 276 8.83 10.26 1.12
C PRO A 276 9.78 11.06 2.04
N MET A 277 9.87 12.37 1.84
CA MET A 277 10.65 13.25 2.72
C MET A 277 10.00 13.43 4.09
N GLU A 278 8.67 13.37 4.15
CA GLU A 278 7.90 13.45 5.39
C GLU A 278 7.23 12.10 5.69
N PRO A 279 7.46 11.49 6.86
CA PRO A 279 6.93 10.17 7.20
C PRO A 279 5.40 10.09 7.22
N THR A 280 4.70 11.22 7.39
CA THR A 280 3.23 11.31 7.41
C THR A 280 2.59 10.86 6.09
N PHE A 281 3.30 10.99 4.96
CA PHE A 281 2.82 10.49 3.68
C PHE A 281 2.90 8.97 3.55
N ALA A 282 3.70 8.30 4.40
CA ALA A 282 3.80 6.85 4.41
C ALA A 282 2.47 6.17 4.78
N ASP A 283 1.69 6.80 5.67
CA ASP A 283 0.44 6.24 6.19
C ASP A 283 -0.69 6.24 5.13
N GLN A 284 -0.52 6.99 4.05
CA GLN A 284 -1.47 7.09 2.94
C GLN A 284 -1.19 6.08 1.82
N ILE A 285 -0.03 5.43 1.85
CA ILE A 285 0.41 4.49 0.81
C ILE A 285 -0.04 3.08 1.16
N THR A 286 -0.82 2.47 0.27
CA THR A 286 -1.28 1.09 0.43
C THR A 286 -0.34 0.07 -0.22
N GLY A 287 -0.44 -1.20 0.20
CA GLY A 287 0.30 -2.29 -0.42
C GLY A 287 -0.06 -2.48 -1.90
N GLU A 288 -1.34 -2.29 -2.25
CA GLU A 288 -1.82 -2.37 -3.63
C GLU A 288 -1.16 -1.32 -4.53
N GLN A 289 -1.09 -0.06 -4.08
CA GLN A 289 -0.44 1.01 -4.84
C GLN A 289 1.05 0.72 -5.05
N MET A 290 1.73 0.19 -4.04
CA MET A 290 3.14 -0.19 -4.16
C MET A 290 3.36 -1.35 -5.13
N VAL A 291 2.45 -2.33 -5.16
CA VAL A 291 2.47 -3.43 -6.14
C VAL A 291 2.21 -2.92 -7.55
N GLN A 292 1.20 -2.06 -7.73
CA GLN A 292 0.90 -1.43 -9.02
C GLN A 292 2.08 -0.60 -9.53
N LEU A 293 2.73 0.16 -8.66
CA LEU A 293 3.95 0.89 -8.98
C LEU A 293 5.06 -0.04 -9.46
N ALA A 294 5.33 -1.14 -8.74
CA ALA A 294 6.31 -2.14 -9.18
C ALA A 294 5.94 -2.77 -10.53
N ASP A 295 4.65 -3.03 -10.77
CA ASP A 295 4.12 -3.57 -12.02
C ASP A 295 4.24 -2.61 -13.21
N VAL A 296 4.14 -1.30 -12.99
CA VAL A 296 4.42 -0.31 -14.03
C VAL A 296 5.91 -0.23 -14.30
N VAL A 297 6.73 -0.17 -13.25
CA VAL A 297 8.19 -0.03 -13.37
C VAL A 297 8.81 -1.23 -14.10
N LYS A 298 8.35 -2.46 -13.82
CA LYS A 298 8.90 -3.67 -14.46
C LYS A 298 8.60 -3.76 -15.97
N ARG A 299 7.69 -2.95 -16.51
CA ARG A 299 7.42 -2.93 -17.96
C ARG A 299 8.60 -2.38 -18.77
N PHE A 300 9.39 -1.47 -18.18
CA PHE A 300 10.55 -0.87 -18.86
C PHE A 300 11.89 -1.17 -18.17
N ALA A 301 11.90 -1.49 -16.88
CA ALA A 301 13.09 -1.94 -16.18
C ALA A 301 13.37 -3.43 -16.46
N GLY A 302 14.63 -3.84 -16.49
CA GLY A 302 15.02 -5.26 -16.44
C GLY A 302 14.95 -5.83 -15.03
N HIS A 303 15.24 -4.99 -14.02
CA HIS A 303 15.18 -5.37 -12.61
C HIS A 303 14.63 -4.23 -11.76
N VAL A 304 13.74 -4.58 -10.83
CA VAL A 304 13.16 -3.68 -9.84
C VAL A 304 13.54 -4.19 -8.46
N ILE A 305 14.41 -3.47 -7.76
CA ILE A 305 14.83 -3.82 -6.40
C ILE A 305 14.01 -2.97 -5.44
N ILE A 306 13.42 -3.58 -4.42
CA ILE A 306 12.63 -2.87 -3.41
C ILE A 306 13.26 -3.08 -2.03
N ASP A 307 13.73 -2.00 -1.40
CA ASP A 307 14.28 -2.03 -0.03
C ASP A 307 13.14 -1.91 0.99
N LEU A 308 12.89 -2.97 1.76
CA LEU A 308 11.76 -3.05 2.69
C LEU A 308 12.17 -2.79 4.16
N PRO A 309 11.24 -2.32 5.02
CA PRO A 309 11.48 -2.20 6.45
C PRO A 309 11.77 -3.54 7.15
N ALA A 310 12.20 -3.46 8.40
CA ALA A 310 12.65 -4.61 9.18
C ALA A 310 11.54 -5.33 9.99
N TYR A 311 10.28 -5.18 9.57
CA TYR A 311 9.09 -5.74 10.22
C TYR A 311 8.04 -6.07 9.16
N PHE A 312 7.08 -6.92 9.51
CA PHE A 312 5.94 -7.22 8.64
C PHE A 312 4.80 -6.24 8.89
N ASN A 313 4.30 -5.64 7.83
CA ASN A 313 3.04 -4.90 7.75
C ASN A 313 2.38 -5.24 6.41
N ASP A 314 1.17 -4.74 6.16
CA ASP A 314 0.41 -5.09 4.96
C ASP A 314 1.17 -4.74 3.68
N VAL A 315 1.81 -3.57 3.61
CA VAL A 315 2.63 -3.14 2.45
C VAL A 315 3.79 -4.11 2.17
N VAL A 316 4.54 -4.50 3.21
CA VAL A 316 5.66 -5.46 3.09
C VAL A 316 5.17 -6.81 2.61
N LEU A 317 4.04 -7.29 3.15
CA LEU A 317 3.49 -8.59 2.80
C LEU A 317 3.01 -8.60 1.34
N SER A 318 2.25 -7.59 0.92
CA SER A 318 1.80 -7.45 -0.48
C SER A 318 2.97 -7.40 -1.47
N LEU A 319 4.03 -6.66 -1.13
CA LEU A 319 5.22 -6.56 -1.98
C LEU A 319 5.98 -7.89 -2.04
N ILE A 320 6.12 -8.60 -0.92
CA ILE A 320 6.77 -9.92 -0.88
C ILE A 320 5.99 -10.93 -1.74
N GLU A 321 4.66 -10.96 -1.64
CA GLU A 321 3.80 -11.85 -2.43
C GLU A 321 3.93 -11.58 -3.94
N ALA A 322 4.00 -10.31 -4.34
CA ALA A 322 4.12 -9.88 -5.72
C ALA A 322 5.56 -9.99 -6.31
N SER A 323 6.60 -10.21 -5.50
CA SER A 323 8.01 -10.17 -5.94
C SER A 323 8.50 -11.48 -6.50
N ASP A 324 9.04 -11.51 -7.73
CA ASP A 324 9.64 -12.71 -8.33
C ASP A 324 10.70 -13.36 -7.42
N GLU A 325 11.55 -12.56 -6.78
CA GLU A 325 12.59 -13.02 -5.87
C GLU A 325 12.55 -12.26 -4.53
N VAL A 326 12.80 -12.98 -3.43
CA VAL A 326 12.78 -12.43 -2.07
C VAL A 326 14.13 -12.64 -1.42
N VAL A 327 14.84 -11.55 -1.12
CA VAL A 327 16.14 -11.55 -0.46
C VAL A 327 15.97 -11.26 1.03
N MET A 328 16.27 -12.26 1.86
CA MET A 328 16.24 -12.12 3.32
C MET A 328 17.65 -11.89 3.88
N VAL A 329 17.88 -10.74 4.52
CA VAL A 329 19.18 -10.42 5.12
C VAL A 329 19.18 -10.78 6.61
N ALA A 330 20.15 -11.61 7.01
CA ALA A 330 20.31 -12.10 8.37
C ALA A 330 21.70 -11.78 8.93
N GLY A 331 21.76 -11.37 10.19
CA GLY A 331 23.02 -11.20 10.92
C GLY A 331 23.41 -12.47 11.70
N LEU A 332 24.70 -12.65 11.96
CA LEU A 332 25.21 -13.76 12.77
C LEU A 332 25.18 -13.46 14.28
N ASP A 333 23.98 -13.25 14.83
CA ASP A 333 23.74 -13.19 16.27
C ASP A 333 22.50 -14.02 16.67
N ILE A 334 22.50 -14.60 17.88
CA ILE A 334 21.42 -15.50 18.34
C ILE A 334 20.03 -14.84 18.23
N PRO A 335 19.83 -13.58 18.70
CA PRO A 335 18.55 -12.89 18.51
C PRO A 335 18.13 -12.76 17.04
N ASN A 336 19.07 -12.42 16.14
CA ASN A 336 18.78 -12.32 14.71
C ASN A 336 18.39 -13.68 14.12
N ILE A 337 19.09 -14.76 14.45
CA ILE A 337 18.77 -16.12 13.99
C ILE A 337 17.36 -16.53 14.44
N LYS A 338 16.99 -16.26 15.69
CA LYS A 338 15.62 -16.51 16.19
C LYS A 338 14.58 -15.74 15.36
N ASN A 339 14.80 -14.44 15.12
CA ASN A 339 13.87 -13.61 14.36
C ASN A 339 13.80 -14.03 12.88
N VAL A 340 14.92 -14.45 12.29
CA VAL A 340 14.98 -14.96 10.92
C VAL A 340 14.19 -16.25 10.83
N LYS A 341 14.32 -17.17 11.80
CA LYS A 341 13.51 -18.39 11.84
C LYS A 341 12.00 -18.08 11.87
N ILE A 342 11.57 -17.10 12.66
CA ILE A 342 10.17 -16.66 12.70
C ILE A 342 9.75 -16.09 11.34
N GLY A 343 10.56 -15.22 10.73
CA GLY A 343 10.28 -14.67 9.41
C GLY A 343 10.18 -15.73 8.32
N LEU A 344 11.07 -16.72 8.32
CA LEU A 344 11.01 -17.86 7.41
C LEU A 344 9.71 -18.66 7.57
N SER A 345 9.24 -18.86 8.81
CA SER A 345 7.94 -19.49 9.06
C SER A 345 6.78 -18.62 8.57
N THR A 346 6.86 -17.29 8.72
CA THR A 346 5.86 -16.37 8.16
C THR A 346 5.81 -16.47 6.64
N LEU A 347 6.95 -16.44 5.95
CA LEU A 347 7.00 -16.59 4.49
C LEU A 347 6.44 -17.95 4.01
N GLN A 348 6.66 -19.02 4.78
CA GLN A 348 6.07 -20.33 4.48
C GLN A 348 4.55 -20.33 4.63
N LEU A 349 4.00 -19.56 5.57
CA LEU A 349 2.53 -19.42 5.74
C LEU A 349 1.88 -18.60 4.62
N LEU A 350 2.65 -17.75 3.93
CA LEU A 350 2.23 -17.00 2.74
C LEU A 350 2.46 -17.80 1.45
N ASP A 351 2.78 -19.09 1.56
CA ASP A 351 3.08 -19.99 0.44
C ASP A 351 4.19 -19.48 -0.50
N ILE A 352 5.13 -18.68 0.00
CA ILE A 352 6.28 -18.22 -0.78
C ILE A 352 7.19 -19.42 -1.10
N PRO A 353 7.40 -19.75 -2.39
CA PRO A 353 8.28 -20.83 -2.80
C PRO A 353 9.70 -20.66 -2.25
N LYS A 354 10.29 -21.76 -1.77
CA LYS A 354 11.65 -21.74 -1.22
C LYS A 354 12.70 -21.37 -2.26
N GLU A 355 12.41 -21.64 -3.53
CA GLU A 355 13.26 -21.38 -4.68
C GLU A 355 13.39 -19.86 -4.95
N ARG A 356 12.35 -19.09 -4.60
CA ARG A 356 12.33 -17.62 -4.71
C ARG A 356 13.02 -16.94 -3.53
N LEU A 357 13.41 -17.69 -2.51
CA LEU A 357 13.94 -17.15 -1.26
C LEU A 357 15.47 -17.25 -1.21
N HIS A 358 16.13 -16.10 -1.10
CA HIS A 358 17.58 -15.98 -1.01
C HIS A 358 18.00 -15.48 0.38
N LEU A 359 18.60 -16.35 1.18
CA LEU A 359 19.17 -15.97 2.47
C LEU A 359 20.57 -15.38 2.30
N ILE A 360 20.77 -14.12 2.70
CA ILE A 360 22.10 -13.49 2.78
C ILE A 360 22.54 -13.43 4.24
N LEU A 361 23.66 -14.08 4.55
CA LEU A 361 24.29 -13.97 5.86
C LEU A 361 25.28 -12.80 5.86
N ASN A 362 24.89 -11.72 6.51
CA ASN A 362 25.72 -10.54 6.67
C ASN A 362 26.62 -10.65 7.91
N ARG A 363 27.81 -10.04 7.82
CA ARG A 363 28.89 -10.13 8.82
C ARG A 363 29.26 -11.59 9.11
N SER A 364 29.38 -12.38 8.04
CA SER A 364 29.48 -13.85 8.11
C SER A 364 30.77 -14.37 8.76
N ASP A 365 31.74 -13.50 9.00
CA ASP A 365 33.05 -13.75 9.61
C ASP A 365 33.16 -13.21 11.04
N SER A 366 32.05 -12.70 11.61
CA SER A 366 32.07 -12.12 12.94
C SER A 366 32.63 -13.15 13.93
N LYS A 367 33.60 -12.74 14.75
CA LYS A 367 34.37 -13.57 15.71
C LYS A 367 33.52 -14.18 16.84
N VAL A 368 32.20 -14.28 16.64
CA VAL A 368 31.16 -14.56 17.64
C VAL A 368 30.94 -16.08 17.85
N LYS A 369 31.85 -16.94 17.35
CA LYS A 369 31.85 -18.41 17.56
C LYS A 369 30.61 -19.16 17.05
N LEU A 370 29.77 -18.56 16.20
CA LEU A 370 28.65 -19.26 15.55
C LEU A 370 29.14 -19.83 14.21
N ASP A 371 29.04 -21.15 14.05
CA ASP A 371 29.32 -21.81 12.78
C ASP A 371 28.18 -21.55 11.80
N VAL A 372 28.50 -20.98 10.64
CA VAL A 372 27.54 -20.73 9.56
C VAL A 372 26.76 -22.01 9.19
N ASN A 373 27.40 -23.18 9.21
CA ASN A 373 26.73 -24.44 8.91
C ASN A 373 25.69 -24.81 9.96
N GLU A 374 25.91 -24.45 11.22
CA GLU A 374 24.95 -24.67 12.30
C GLU A 374 23.76 -23.70 12.18
N VAL A 375 24.03 -22.46 11.76
CA VAL A 375 22.98 -21.48 11.45
C VAL A 375 22.11 -21.96 10.29
N GLU A 376 22.70 -22.37 9.18
CA GLU A 376 21.97 -22.92 8.01
C GLU A 376 21.13 -24.15 8.39
N LYS A 377 21.67 -25.05 9.23
CA LYS A 377 20.91 -26.19 9.76
C LYS A 377 19.73 -25.77 10.63
N THR A 378 19.94 -24.76 11.48
CA THR A 378 18.90 -24.23 12.39
C THR A 378 17.76 -23.56 11.62
N LEU A 379 18.10 -22.83 10.55
CA LEU A 379 17.16 -22.15 9.67
C LEU A 379 16.56 -23.08 8.61
N GLN A 380 17.16 -24.25 8.37
CA GLN A 380 16.80 -25.19 7.30
C GLN A 380 16.85 -24.56 5.89
N VAL A 381 17.69 -23.53 5.73
CA VAL A 381 17.89 -22.78 4.48
C VAL A 381 19.38 -22.55 4.32
N ARG A 382 19.92 -22.78 3.12
CA ARG A 382 21.32 -22.49 2.80
C ARG A 382 21.48 -21.01 2.48
N ALA A 383 22.61 -20.42 2.88
CA ALA A 383 22.91 -19.05 2.49
C ALA A 383 23.16 -18.98 0.98
N ALA A 384 22.40 -18.14 0.29
CA ALA A 384 22.64 -17.82 -1.12
C ALA A 384 23.95 -17.02 -1.26
N ALA A 385 24.23 -16.12 -0.32
CA ALA A 385 25.49 -15.39 -0.23
C ALA A 385 25.93 -15.17 1.22
N ARG A 386 27.24 -14.98 1.39
CA ARG A 386 27.88 -14.69 2.68
C ARG A 386 28.70 -13.42 2.54
N VAL A 387 28.29 -12.36 3.24
CA VAL A 387 28.94 -11.05 3.17
C VAL A 387 29.82 -10.88 4.41
N PRO A 388 31.15 -10.82 4.26
CA PRO A 388 32.04 -10.64 5.40
C PRO A 388 31.94 -9.23 5.97
N SER A 389 32.29 -9.08 7.25
CA SER A 389 32.39 -7.79 7.90
C SER A 389 33.68 -7.10 7.46
N ASP A 390 33.56 -5.86 6.99
CA ASP A 390 34.71 -5.04 6.64
C ASP A 390 34.44 -3.58 7.04
N VAL A 391 35.49 -2.88 7.47
CA VAL A 391 35.43 -1.46 7.83
C VAL A 391 35.09 -0.58 6.62
N VAL A 392 35.33 -1.06 5.40
CA VAL A 392 35.00 -0.28 4.19
C VAL A 392 33.49 -0.08 4.01
N VAL A 393 32.64 -0.98 4.54
CA VAL A 393 31.19 -0.89 4.40
C VAL A 393 30.62 0.35 5.11
N PRO A 394 30.83 0.57 6.43
CA PRO A 394 30.36 1.80 7.06
C PRO A 394 31.02 3.06 6.50
N ILE A 395 32.28 2.97 6.04
CA ILE A 395 32.95 4.09 5.37
C ILE A 395 32.24 4.46 4.07
N SER A 396 31.82 3.47 3.27
CA SER A 396 31.14 3.68 2.00
C SER A 396 29.76 4.31 2.20
N VAL A 397 28.99 3.82 3.18
CA VAL A 397 27.69 4.38 3.56
C VAL A 397 27.82 5.86 3.96
N ASN A 398 28.76 6.20 4.84
CA ASN A 398 28.97 7.58 5.28
C ASN A 398 29.46 8.52 4.16
N LYS A 399 30.05 7.97 3.09
CA LYS A 399 30.44 8.73 1.89
C LYS A 399 29.29 8.89 0.89
N GLY A 400 28.19 8.15 1.06
CA GLY A 400 27.10 8.08 0.11
C GLY A 400 27.50 7.42 -1.21
N SER A 401 28.43 6.45 -1.18
CA SER A 401 28.86 5.68 -2.35
C SER A 401 28.88 4.19 -2.00
N PRO A 402 28.17 3.32 -2.73
CA PRO A 402 28.13 1.88 -2.47
C PRO A 402 29.52 1.23 -2.45
N VAL A 403 29.69 0.14 -1.69
CA VAL A 403 30.98 -0.56 -1.56
C VAL A 403 31.41 -1.19 -2.89
N VAL A 404 30.46 -1.63 -3.71
CA VAL A 404 30.72 -2.18 -5.06
C VAL A 404 31.30 -1.14 -6.03
N VAL A 405 31.08 0.14 -5.73
CA VAL A 405 31.57 1.27 -6.53
C VAL A 405 32.88 1.81 -5.96
N SER A 406 32.88 2.16 -4.67
CA SER A 406 34.02 2.80 -4.01
C SER A 406 35.16 1.85 -3.63
N TYR A 407 34.87 0.57 -3.38
CA TYR A 407 35.85 -0.44 -2.98
C TYR A 407 35.61 -1.79 -3.72
N PRO A 408 35.66 -1.81 -5.06
CA PRO A 408 35.23 -2.97 -5.88
C PRO A 408 36.06 -4.24 -5.64
N LYS A 409 37.29 -4.11 -5.13
CA LYS A 409 38.18 -5.25 -4.82
C LYS A 409 37.98 -5.83 -3.42
N SER A 410 37.15 -5.21 -2.59
CA SER A 410 36.89 -5.66 -1.21
C SER A 410 36.05 -6.94 -1.21
N ASN A 411 36.18 -7.75 -0.15
CA ASN A 411 35.43 -9.00 -0.05
C ASN A 411 33.90 -8.78 -0.02
N PRO A 412 33.35 -7.76 0.68
CA PRO A 412 31.92 -7.47 0.62
C PRO A 412 31.45 -7.06 -0.78
N ALA A 413 32.22 -6.24 -1.49
CA ALA A 413 31.88 -5.84 -2.85
C ALA A 413 31.76 -7.04 -3.79
N ARG A 414 32.75 -7.95 -3.73
CA ARG A 414 32.74 -9.19 -4.53
C ARG A 414 31.55 -10.08 -4.17
N ALA A 415 31.22 -10.21 -2.89
CA ALA A 415 30.07 -11.02 -2.45
C ALA A 415 28.73 -10.45 -2.97
N PHE A 416 28.55 -9.13 -2.95
CA PHE A 416 27.37 -8.48 -3.53
C PHE A 416 27.32 -8.62 -5.05
N GLU A 417 28.45 -8.43 -5.74
CA GLU A 417 28.52 -8.55 -7.19
C GLU A 417 28.23 -9.98 -7.64
N GLU A 418 28.87 -10.98 -7.03
CA GLU A 418 28.61 -12.41 -7.31
C GLU A 418 27.16 -12.83 -7.05
N PHE A 419 26.53 -12.27 -6.01
CA PHE A 419 25.11 -12.53 -5.74
C PHE A 419 24.21 -11.85 -6.79
N ALA A 420 24.48 -10.58 -7.11
CA ALA A 420 23.73 -9.82 -8.10
C ALA A 420 23.75 -10.49 -9.49
N MET A 421 24.90 -11.05 -9.90
CA MET A 421 25.03 -11.70 -11.23
C MET A 421 24.01 -12.82 -11.46
N ARG A 422 23.54 -13.48 -10.39
CA ARG A 422 22.55 -14.57 -10.51
C ARG A 422 21.22 -14.12 -11.11
N PHE A 423 20.90 -12.83 -11.00
CA PHE A 423 19.66 -12.26 -11.55
C PHE A 423 19.81 -11.76 -12.98
N LEU A 424 21.04 -11.62 -13.51
CA LEU A 424 21.27 -11.27 -14.91
C LEU A 424 21.18 -12.50 -15.82
N ASP A 425 21.63 -13.65 -15.32
CA ASP A 425 21.90 -14.80 -16.19
C ASP A 425 20.67 -15.63 -16.57
N GLY A 426 19.50 -15.44 -15.96
CA GLY A 426 18.26 -16.18 -16.30
C GLY A 426 18.36 -17.72 -16.32
N GLN A 427 19.50 -18.31 -15.91
CA GLN A 427 19.78 -19.72 -16.01
C GLN A 427 19.82 -20.33 -14.61
N GLN A 428 18.80 -21.15 -14.37
CA GLN A 428 18.74 -22.25 -13.41
C GLN A 428 20.10 -22.59 -12.80
N LEU A 429 20.34 -22.11 -11.58
CA LEU A 429 21.23 -22.81 -10.68
C LEU A 429 20.50 -24.07 -10.21
N GLU A 430 20.44 -25.10 -11.06
CA GLU A 430 20.31 -26.47 -10.57
C GLU A 430 21.41 -26.64 -9.53
N ALA A 431 20.99 -26.85 -8.29
CA ALA A 431 21.87 -27.08 -7.17
C ALA A 431 22.93 -28.10 -7.60
N GLN A 432 24.20 -27.68 -7.64
CA GLN A 432 25.33 -28.60 -7.80
C GLN A 432 25.25 -29.62 -6.66
N GLN A 433 24.61 -30.76 -6.94
CA GLN A 433 24.76 -31.95 -6.15
C GLN A 433 26.24 -32.34 -6.27
N PRO A 434 26.93 -32.58 -5.15
CA PRO A 434 28.31 -32.99 -5.21
C PRO A 434 28.37 -34.31 -6.00
N SER A 435 29.03 -34.28 -7.15
CA SER A 435 29.36 -35.46 -7.96
C SER A 435 29.91 -36.54 -7.03
N ARG A 436 29.11 -37.60 -6.80
CA ARG A 436 29.56 -38.84 -6.20
C ARG A 436 30.68 -39.40 -7.08
N ARG A 437 31.93 -39.12 -6.72
CA ARG A 437 33.09 -39.85 -7.23
C ARG A 437 32.89 -41.32 -6.85
N ARG A 438 32.47 -42.12 -7.84
CA ARG A 438 32.59 -43.57 -7.81
C ARG A 438 34.08 -43.90 -7.70
N PHE A 439 34.49 -44.33 -6.52
CA PHE A 439 35.69 -45.13 -6.34
C PHE A 439 35.47 -46.44 -7.12
N PHE A 440 36.16 -46.61 -8.24
CA PHE A 440 36.44 -47.92 -8.79
C PHE A 440 37.75 -48.39 -8.17
N GLY A 441 37.70 -49.57 -7.56
CA GLY A 441 38.85 -50.23 -6.96
C GLY A 441 39.90 -50.64 -7.99
N GLY A 442 41.12 -50.76 -7.48
CA GLY A 442 42.24 -51.49 -8.03
C GLY A 442 42.98 -52.14 -6.86
#